data_AF-A0A8S9HNH4-F1
#
_entry.id   AF-A0A8S9HNH4-F1
#
_cell.length_a   1.000
_cell.length_b   1.000
_cell.length_c   1.000
_cell.angle_alpha   90.00
_cell.angle_beta   90.00
_cell.angle_gamma   90.00
#
_symmetry.space_group_name_H-M   'P 1'
#
loop_
_entity.id
_entity.type
_entity.pdbx_description
1 polymer ?
#
loop_
_entity_poly.entity_id
_entity_poly.type
_entity_poly.pdbx_seq_one_letter_code
_entity_poly.pdbx_strand_id
1 'polypeptide(L)' 'MSVADLYSCKPYVQSKNPVTAAIDPKGPCCTALSKADFQCLCKQKTKTNPFLSSIDLDLASKLPEKCGLSGATC' A
#
# COMPACT_ATOMS: atom_id res chain seq x y z
N MET A 1 -8.91 -2.66 10.54
CA MET A 1 -7.65 -1.95 10.25
C MET A 1 -7.90 -0.47 10.35
N SER A 2 -7.02 0.29 10.99
CA SER A 2 -7.05 1.75 11.02
C SER A 2 -6.19 2.33 9.89
N VAL A 3 -6.45 3.58 9.50
CA VAL A 3 -5.60 4.29 8.52
C VAL A 3 -4.15 4.40 9.00
N ALA A 4 -3.93 4.44 10.31
CA ALA A 4 -2.61 4.46 10.95
C ALA A 4 -1.79 3.20 10.63
N ASP A 5 -2.43 2.03 10.55
CA ASP A 5 -1.74 0.76 10.26
C ASP A 5 -1.10 0.77 8.87
N LEU A 6 -1.74 1.43 7.89
CA LEU A 6 -1.22 1.56 6.52
C LEU A 6 -0.02 2.52 6.41
N TYR A 7 0.24 3.39 7.39
CA TYR A 7 1.43 4.26 7.36
C TYR A 7 2.73 3.46 7.41
N SER A 8 2.70 2.24 7.97
CA SER A 8 3.84 1.33 7.92
C SER A 8 4.23 0.92 6.50
N CYS A 9 3.33 1.05 5.53
CA CYS A 9 3.57 0.78 4.11
C CYS A 9 4.14 1.98 3.35
N LYS A 10 4.04 3.20 3.89
CA LYS A 10 4.51 4.45 3.27
C LYS A 10 5.92 4.38 2.65
N PRO A 11 6.96 3.82 3.31
CA PRO A 11 8.31 3.79 2.72
C PRO A 11 8.41 2.97 1.42
N TYR A 12 7.50 2.03 1.19
CA TYR A 12 7.48 1.17 0.00
C TYR A 12 6.68 1.77 -1.17
N VAL A 13 5.83 2.75 -0.88
CA VAL A 13 4.90 3.35 -1.86
C VAL A 13 5.08 4.85 -1.99
N GLN A 14 6.15 5.41 -1.45
CA GLN A 14 6.43 6.84 -1.59
C GLN A 14 6.88 7.19 -3.01
N SER A 15 6.43 8.34 -3.51
CA SER A 15 6.79 8.81 -4.86
C SER A 15 8.26 9.16 -5.01
N LYS A 16 8.94 9.52 -3.90
CA LYS A 16 10.35 9.90 -3.90
C LYS A 16 11.16 8.88 -3.11
N ASN A 17 12.15 8.29 -3.76
CA ASN A 17 13.08 7.30 -3.19
C ASN A 17 12.37 6.16 -2.41
N PRO A 18 11.46 5.40 -3.04
CA PRO A 18 10.83 4.25 -2.41
C PRO A 18 11.86 3.20 -2.01
N VAL A 19 11.60 2.51 -0.90
CA VAL A 19 12.37 1.32 -0.51
C VAL A 19 12.09 0.23 -1.54
N THR A 20 13.12 -0.12 -2.31
CA THR A 20 13.07 -1.18 -3.33
C THR A 20 13.47 -2.55 -2.78
N ALA A 21 14.00 -2.61 -1.56
CA ALA A 21 14.33 -3.85 -0.88
C ALA A 21 13.11 -4.76 -0.70
N ALA A 22 13.37 -6.06 -0.56
CA ALA A 22 12.31 -7.04 -0.27
C ALA A 22 11.49 -6.59 0.94
N ILE A 23 10.16 -6.61 0.80
CA ILE A 23 9.26 -6.36 1.92
C ILE A 23 9.11 -7.64 2.74
N ASP A 24 9.10 -7.52 4.07
CA ASP A 24 8.85 -8.66 4.93
C ASP A 24 7.35 -9.00 4.94
N PRO A 25 6.92 -10.20 4.49
CA PRO A 25 5.50 -10.58 4.44
C PRO A 25 4.85 -10.66 5.82
N LYS A 26 5.63 -10.85 6.88
CA LYS A 26 5.19 -10.89 8.27
C LYS A 26 5.33 -9.52 8.97
N GLY A 27 5.77 -8.51 8.23
CA GLY A 27 6.01 -7.17 8.73
C GLY A 27 4.70 -6.44 9.02
N PRO A 28 4.79 -5.29 9.71
CA PRO A 28 3.62 -4.49 10.07
C PRO A 28 2.83 -4.05 8.83
N CYS A 29 3.51 -3.71 7.74
CA CYS A 29 2.85 -3.31 6.48
C CYS A 29 2.05 -4.44 5.85
N CYS A 30 2.65 -5.61 5.62
CA CYS A 30 1.95 -6.73 5.01
C CYS A 30 0.84 -7.28 5.91
N THR A 31 1.01 -7.24 7.23
CA THR A 31 -0.03 -7.59 8.21
C THR A 31 -1.19 -6.60 8.19
N ALA A 32 -0.92 -5.31 7.97
CA ALA A 32 -1.97 -4.31 7.79
C ALA A 32 -2.70 -4.55 6.46
N LEU A 33 -1.96 -4.71 5.36
CA LEU A 33 -2.52 -5.00 4.03
C LEU A 33 -3.37 -6.28 4.02
N SER A 34 -2.98 -7.33 4.73
CA SER A 34 -3.77 -8.57 4.80
C SER A 34 -5.13 -8.38 5.47
N LYS A 35 -5.32 -7.28 6.20
CA LYS A 35 -6.59 -6.89 6.86
C LYS A 35 -7.23 -5.67 6.18
N ALA A 36 -6.67 -5.20 5.06
CA ALA A 36 -7.13 -4.05 4.34
C ALA A 36 -8.29 -4.39 3.41
N ASP A 37 -9.18 -3.42 3.20
CA ASP A 37 -10.20 -3.50 2.17
C ASP A 37 -9.63 -2.97 0.85
N PHE A 38 -9.18 -3.88 -0.02
CA PHE A 38 -8.57 -3.51 -1.30
C PHE A 38 -9.55 -2.77 -2.21
N GLN A 39 -10.85 -3.09 -2.19
CA GLN A 39 -11.86 -2.40 -2.99
C GLN A 39 -12.01 -0.92 -2.56
N CYS A 40 -11.97 -0.64 -1.26
CA CYS A 40 -11.94 0.70 -0.70
C CYS A 40 -10.66 1.46 -1.12
N LEU A 41 -9.51 0.80 -1.04
CA LEU A 41 -8.23 1.36 -1.46
C LEU A 41 -8.19 1.65 -2.97
N CYS A 42 -8.75 0.79 -3.82
CA CYS A 42 -8.87 1.03 -5.26
C CYS A 42 -9.61 2.35 -5.54
N LYS A 43 -10.68 2.63 -4.79
CA LYS A 43 -11.48 3.86 -4.96
C LYS A 43 -10.71 5.12 -4.57
N GLN A 44 -9.62 5.01 -3.81
CA GLN A 44 -8.75 6.13 -3.50
C GLN A 44 -7.74 6.42 -4.63
N LYS A 45 -7.47 5.46 -5.52
CA LYS A 45 -6.64 5.67 -6.72
C LYS A 45 -7.31 6.65 -7.70
N THR A 46 -8.64 6.63 -7.78
CA THR A 46 -9.42 7.50 -8.69
C THR A 46 -9.78 8.85 -8.09
N LYS A 47 -9.69 9.01 -6.77
CA LYS A 47 -9.89 10.30 -6.11
C LYS A 47 -8.56 11.02 -6.02
N THR A 48 -8.47 12.22 -6.59
CA THR A 48 -7.35 13.13 -6.33
C THR A 48 -7.39 13.55 -4.86
N ASN A 49 -6.78 12.75 -4.00
CA ASN A 49 -6.69 13.03 -2.59
C ASN A 49 -5.36 13.74 -2.32
N PRO A 50 -5.35 15.04 -1.93
CA PRO A 50 -4.11 15.78 -1.70
C PRO A 50 -3.23 15.14 -0.60
N PHE A 51 -3.83 14.37 0.30
CA PHE A 51 -3.11 13.59 1.32
C PHE A 51 -2.32 12.40 0.77
N LEU A 52 -2.63 11.94 -0.45
CA LEU A 52 -1.92 10.86 -1.14
C LEU A 52 -0.86 11.40 -2.13
N SER A 53 -0.65 12.71 -2.19
CA SER A 53 0.31 13.35 -3.11
C SER A 53 1.76 12.89 -2.95
N SER A 54 2.12 12.33 -1.80
CA SER A 54 3.44 11.75 -1.53
C SER A 54 3.52 10.23 -1.74
N ILE A 55 2.43 9.62 -2.23
CA ILE A 55 2.30 8.19 -2.47
C ILE A 55 2.20 7.95 -3.99
N ASP A 56 3.02 7.04 -4.46
CA ASP A 56 2.95 6.48 -5.80
C ASP A 56 1.89 5.38 -5.84
N LEU A 57 0.82 5.65 -6.59
CA LEU A 57 -0.32 4.74 -6.69
C LEU A 57 -0.01 3.47 -7.48
N ASP A 58 1.00 3.50 -8.37
CA ASP A 58 1.43 2.32 -9.12
C ASP A 58 2.19 1.35 -8.21
N LEU A 59 3.11 1.87 -7.38
CA LEU A 59 3.77 1.10 -6.32
C LEU A 59 2.77 0.58 -5.30
N ALA A 60 1.78 1.39 -4.92
CA ALA A 60 0.74 0.97 -3.98
C ALA A 60 -0.10 -0.21 -4.52
N SER A 61 -0.42 -0.25 -5.82
CA SER A 61 -1.13 -1.39 -6.42
C SER A 61 -0.29 -2.67 -6.50
N LYS A 62 1.04 -2.56 -6.58
CA LYS A 62 1.96 -3.71 -6.63
C LYS A 62 2.37 -4.23 -5.26
N LEU A 63 2.17 -3.43 -4.21
CA LEU A 63 2.56 -3.78 -2.85
C LEU A 63 1.89 -5.05 -2.31
N PRO A 64 0.60 -5.32 -2.55
CA PRO A 64 -0.03 -6.56 -2.11
C PRO A 64 0.61 -7.81 -2.70
N GLU A 65 1.00 -7.78 -3.98
CA GLU A 65 1.72 -8.88 -4.63
C GLU A 65 3.07 -9.13 -3.96
N LYS A 66 3.79 -8.06 -3.59
CA LYS A 66 5.05 -8.15 -2.84
C LYS A 66 4.86 -8.77 -1.45
N CYS A 67 3.68 -8.60 -0.85
CA CYS A 67 3.30 -9.24 0.41
C CYS A 67 2.74 -10.67 0.24
N GLY A 68 2.61 -11.18 -0.98
CA GLY A 68 1.99 -12.48 -1.26
C GLY A 68 0.47 -12.49 -1.11
N LEU A 69 -0.18 -11.33 -1.17
CA LEU A 69 -1.63 -11.17 -1.02
C LEU A 69 -2.31 -11.21 -2.39
N SER A 70 -2.79 -12.39 -2.77
CA SER A 70 -3.57 -12.60 -4.01
C SER A 70 -4.97 -11.99 -3.89
N GLY A 71 -5.45 -11.29 -4.93
CA GLY A 71 -6.80 -10.70 -4.97
C GLY A 71 -6.87 -9.20 -4.68
N ALA A 72 -5.71 -8.56 -4.51
CA ALA A 72 -5.57 -7.14 -4.23
C ALA A 72 -5.29 -6.30 -5.49
N THR A 73 -5.87 -6.69 -6.62
CA THR A 73 -5.69 -6.00 -7.90
C THR A 73 -6.69 -4.84 -8.02
N CYS A 74 -6.13 -3.64 -8.12
CA CYS A 74 -6.71 -2.36 -8.51
C CYS A 74 -5.74 -1.73 -9.56
#